data_AF-A0AAP2GED7-F1
#
_entry.id   AF-A0AAP2GED7-F1
#
_cell.length_a   1.000
_cell.length_b   1.000
_cell.length_c   1.000
_cell.angle_alpha   90.00
_cell.angle_beta   90.00
_cell.angle_gamma   90.00
#
_symmetry.space_group_name_H-M   'P 1'
#
loop_
_entity.id
_entity.type
_entity.pdbx_description
1 polymer ?
#
loop_
_entity_poly.entity_id
_entity_poly.type
_entity_poly.pdbx_seq_one_letter_code
_entity_poly.pdbx_strand_id
1 'polypeptide(L)'
;MSLTKVLDDWSDYDDRKQKQQDARFFSCTEKWEVDYLVDKIHDAFGYLDRLAIRDAITHFCYRSNAPHPRRIFVTSVLTRLGVIAP
;
A
#
# COMPACT_ATOMS: atom_id res chain seq x y z
N MET A 1 -7.48 15.34 2.83
CA MET A 1 -6.30 14.48 3.09
C MET A 1 -5.77 14.04 1.73
N SER A 2 -4.45 14.04 1.51
CA SER A 2 -3.84 14.03 0.17
C SER A 2 -3.09 12.73 -0.10
N LEU A 3 -3.21 12.21 -1.33
CA LEU A 3 -2.43 11.10 -1.91
C LEU A 3 -0.92 11.23 -1.64
N THR A 4 -0.42 12.47 -1.61
CA THR A 4 0.98 12.76 -1.30
C THR A 4 1.39 12.19 0.04
N LYS A 5 0.56 12.20 1.10
CA LYS A 5 0.96 11.64 2.41
C LYS A 5 1.24 10.14 2.40
N VAL A 6 0.54 9.37 1.57
CA VAL A 6 0.76 7.92 1.46
C VAL A 6 1.93 7.61 0.53
N LEU A 7 2.17 8.44 -0.48
CA LEU A 7 3.28 8.26 -1.41
C LEU A 7 4.61 8.88 -0.92
N ASP A 8 4.55 9.78 0.05
CA ASP A 8 5.71 10.45 0.63
C ASP A 8 6.41 9.54 1.65
N ASP A 9 7.71 9.75 1.80
CA ASP A 9 8.61 9.08 2.75
C ASP A 9 8.44 7.55 2.90
N TRP A 10 9.04 6.79 1.99
CA TRP A 10 9.09 5.33 2.05
C TRP A 10 10.45 4.80 2.50
N SER A 11 11.29 5.63 3.10
CA SER A 11 12.66 5.27 3.47
C SER A 11 12.70 4.04 4.38
N ASP A 12 11.83 3.95 5.39
CA ASP A 12 11.74 2.79 6.28
C ASP A 12 11.38 1.48 5.54
N TYR A 13 10.50 1.57 4.55
CA TYR A 13 10.14 0.43 3.70
C TYR A 13 11.29 0.06 2.78
N ASP A 14 11.92 1.05 2.14
CA ASP A 14 13.01 0.84 1.19
C ASP A 14 14.24 0.24 1.90
N ASP A 15 14.58 0.71 3.11
CA ASP A 15 15.67 0.19 3.95
C ASP A 15 15.41 -1.25 4.40
N ARG A 16 14.15 -1.58 4.71
CA ARG A 16 13.74 -2.94 5.07
C ARG A 16 13.77 -3.87 3.86
N LYS A 17 13.39 -3.38 2.67
CA LYS A 17 13.28 -4.14 1.43
C LYS A 17 14.61 -4.38 0.72
N GLN A 18 15.56 -3.44 0.80
CA GLN A 18 16.91 -3.54 0.23
C GLN A 18 17.66 -4.82 0.62
N LYS A 19 17.25 -5.49 1.70
CA LYS A 19 17.85 -6.75 2.15
C LYS A 19 17.40 -7.97 1.34
N GLN A 20 16.33 -7.90 0.52
CA GLN A 20 15.74 -9.09 -0.11
C GLN A 20 15.21 -8.92 -1.56
N GLN A 21 14.70 -7.75 -1.99
CA GLN A 21 14.10 -7.55 -3.34
C GLN A 21 14.11 -6.08 -3.82
N ASP A 22 13.69 -5.83 -5.08
CA ASP A 22 13.57 -4.49 -5.70
C ASP A 22 12.47 -3.66 -5.00
N ALA A 23 12.88 -2.58 -4.35
CA ALA A 23 12.01 -1.72 -3.55
C ALA A 23 10.87 -1.07 -4.36
N ARG A 24 11.00 -0.95 -5.68
CA ARG A 24 9.99 -0.28 -6.54
C ARG A 24 8.67 -1.05 -6.62
N PHE A 25 8.67 -2.31 -6.23
CA PHE A 25 7.51 -3.19 -6.29
C PHE A 25 6.90 -3.41 -4.93
N PHE A 26 5.60 -3.69 -4.88
CA PHE A 26 4.90 -4.12 -3.66
C PHE A 26 4.63 -5.62 -3.73
N SER A 27 4.90 -6.34 -2.65
CA SER A 27 4.71 -7.78 -2.51
C SER A 27 3.56 -8.09 -1.57
N CYS A 28 2.51 -8.66 -2.16
CA CYS A 28 1.35 -9.13 -1.41
C CYS A 28 1.59 -10.42 -0.60
N THR A 29 2.69 -11.13 -0.88
CA THR A 29 3.02 -12.38 -0.18
C THR A 29 3.76 -12.13 1.13
N GLU A 30 4.33 -10.94 1.30
CA GLU A 30 5.06 -10.56 2.49
C GLU A 30 4.12 -9.85 3.47
N LYS A 31 3.78 -10.54 4.57
CA LYS A 31 2.86 -10.02 5.61
C LYS A 31 3.27 -8.63 6.12
N TRP A 32 4.58 -8.40 6.29
CA TRP A 32 5.08 -7.12 6.80
C TRP A 32 4.83 -5.95 5.84
N GLU A 33 4.80 -6.19 4.53
CA GLU A 33 4.50 -5.15 3.54
C GLU A 33 3.03 -4.77 3.57
N VAL A 34 2.15 -5.76 3.70
CA VAL A 34 0.71 -5.55 3.87
C VAL A 34 0.44 -4.76 5.15
N ASP A 35 1.02 -5.16 6.27
CA ASP A 35 0.84 -4.48 7.55
C ASP A 35 1.38 -3.04 7.49
N TYR A 36 2.56 -2.83 6.89
CA TYR A 36 3.13 -1.49 6.69
C TYR A 36 2.21 -0.59 5.85
N LEU A 37 1.64 -1.11 4.75
CA LEU A 37 0.74 -0.31 3.91
C LEU A 37 -0.58 -0.01 4.63
N VAL A 38 -1.10 -0.93 5.45
CA VAL A 38 -2.27 -0.69 6.30
C VAL A 38 -2.00 0.47 7.26
N ASP A 39 -0.89 0.41 7.99
CA ASP A 39 -0.48 1.45 8.95
C ASP A 39 -0.33 2.79 8.24
N LYS A 40 0.39 2.82 7.12
CA LYS A 40 0.65 4.03 6.36
C LYS A 40 -0.62 4.70 5.82
N ILE A 41 -1.58 3.92 5.32
CA ILE A 41 -2.87 4.45 4.85
C ILE A 41 -3.70 4.94 6.04
N HIS A 42 -3.73 4.19 7.14
CA HIS A 42 -4.46 4.57 8.35
C HIS A 42 -3.91 5.87 8.95
N ASP A 43 -2.60 6.03 9.02
CA ASP A 43 -1.95 7.24 9.56
C ASP A 43 -2.18 8.46 8.67
N ALA A 44 -2.25 8.25 7.34
CA ALA A 44 -2.62 9.30 6.40
C ALA A 44 -4.13 9.66 6.44
N PHE A 45 -4.98 8.67 6.75
CA PHE A 45 -6.44 8.76 6.74
C PHE A 45 -7.04 8.14 8.00
N GLY A 46 -6.87 8.79 9.15
CA GLY A 46 -7.25 8.24 10.47
C GLY A 46 -8.74 7.95 10.70
N TYR A 47 -9.60 8.23 9.72
CA TYR A 47 -11.02 7.84 9.73
C TYR A 47 -11.29 6.51 9.00
N LEU A 48 -10.31 5.98 8.27
CA LEU A 48 -10.43 4.70 7.57
C LEU A 48 -10.18 3.56 8.54
N ASP A 49 -11.05 2.56 8.52
CA ASP A 49 -10.87 1.36 9.33
C ASP A 49 -9.75 0.46 8.78
N ARG A 50 -8.95 -0.10 9.69
CA ARG A 50 -7.80 -0.96 9.34
C ARG A 50 -8.22 -2.24 8.63
N LEU A 51 -9.38 -2.81 8.96
CA LEU A 51 -9.89 -4.00 8.27
C LEU A 51 -10.32 -3.62 6.85
N ALA A 52 -11.02 -2.50 6.68
CA ALA A 52 -11.38 -2.00 5.35
C ALA A 52 -10.16 -1.76 4.44
N ILE A 53 -9.08 -1.17 4.99
CA ILE A 53 -7.82 -0.99 4.28
C ILE A 53 -7.19 -2.33 3.89
N ARG A 54 -7.11 -3.28 4.85
CA ARG A 54 -6.56 -4.61 4.60
C ARG A 54 -7.36 -5.38 3.54
N ASP A 55 -8.69 -5.29 3.57
CA ASP A 55 -9.55 -5.93 2.57
C ASP A 55 -9.34 -5.32 1.18
N ALA A 56 -9.16 -4.00 1.09
CA ALA A 56 -8.83 -3.35 -0.17
C ALA A 56 -7.49 -3.81 -0.74
N ILE A 57 -6.45 -3.89 0.09
CA ILE A 57 -5.12 -4.40 -0.31
C ILE A 57 -5.24 -5.85 -0.77
N THR A 58 -5.88 -6.70 0.03
CA THR A 58 -6.09 -8.12 -0.24
C THR A 58 -6.83 -8.35 -1.55
N HIS A 59 -7.82 -7.52 -1.88
CA HIS A 59 -8.54 -7.58 -3.15
C HIS A 59 -7.62 -7.46 -4.37
N PHE A 60 -6.68 -6.50 -4.34
CA PHE A 60 -5.71 -6.34 -5.43
C PHE A 60 -4.65 -7.45 -5.42
N CYS A 61 -4.25 -7.91 -4.24
CA CYS A 61 -3.33 -9.03 -4.09
C CYS A 61 -3.84 -10.33 -4.72
N TYR A 62 -5.13 -10.66 -4.57
CA TYR A 62 -5.71 -11.85 -5.20
C TYR A 62 -5.88 -11.73 -6.71
N ARG A 63 -6.06 -10.50 -7.23
CA ARG A 63 -6.38 -10.28 -8.65
C ARG A 63 -5.16 -10.31 -9.56
N SER A 64 -3.95 -10.33 -9.02
CA SER A 64 -2.76 -10.10 -9.84
C SER A 64 -1.50 -10.71 -9.23
N ASN A 65 -1.01 -11.78 -9.88
CA ASN A 65 0.17 -12.55 -9.48
C ASN A 65 1.52 -11.88 -9.80
N ALA A 66 1.52 -10.63 -10.30
CA ALA A 66 2.72 -9.94 -10.74
C ALA A 66 3.12 -8.82 -9.75
N PRO A 67 4.43 -8.54 -9.59
CA PRO A 67 4.89 -7.44 -8.77
C PRO A 67 4.36 -6.12 -9.35
N HIS A 68 3.53 -5.42 -8.57
CA HIS A 68 2.99 -4.13 -9.00
C HIS A 68 3.96 -3.03 -8.69
N PRO A 69 4.17 -2.08 -9.62
CA PRO A 69 4.80 -0.83 -9.28
C PRO A 69 4.04 -0.21 -8.10
N ARG A 70 4.76 0.02 -7.01
CA ARG A 70 4.21 0.49 -5.71
C ARG A 70 3.22 1.63 -5.89
N ARG A 71 3.59 2.63 -6.70
CA ARG A 71 2.74 3.80 -6.98
C ARG A 71 1.39 3.42 -7.59
N ILE A 72 1.37 2.51 -8.56
CA ILE A 72 0.14 2.06 -9.23
C ILE A 72 -0.71 1.29 -8.23
N PHE A 73 -0.10 0.35 -7.49
CA PHE A 73 -0.79 -0.44 -6.48
C PHE A 73 -1.47 0.42 -5.41
N VAL A 74 -0.71 1.32 -4.79
CA VAL A 74 -1.20 2.24 -3.76
C VAL A 74 -2.32 3.12 -4.32
N THR A 75 -2.18 3.62 -5.54
CA THR A 75 -3.23 4.41 -6.20
C THR A 75 -4.51 3.58 -6.32
N SER A 76 -4.44 2.35 -6.83
CA SER A 76 -5.61 1.47 -6.97
C SER A 76 -6.29 1.17 -5.64
N VAL A 77 -5.51 0.93 -4.57
CA VAL A 77 -6.03 0.73 -3.20
C VAL A 77 -6.79 1.98 -2.73
N LEU A 78 -6.21 3.16 -2.90
CA LEU A 78 -6.83 4.42 -2.49
C LEU A 78 -8.09 4.77 -3.30
N THR A 79 -8.10 4.50 -4.62
CA THR A 79 -9.31 4.65 -5.45
C THR A 79 -10.41 3.73 -4.96
N ARG A 80 -10.08 2.47 -4.60
CA ARG A 80 -11.05 1.52 -4.04
C ARG A 80 -11.61 1.95 -2.69
N LEU A 81 -10.80 2.59 -1.86
CA LEU A 81 -11.21 3.16 -0.58
C LEU A 81 -12.01 4.47 -0.73
N GLY A 82 -12.19 4.96 -1.95
CA GLY A 82 -12.96 6.17 -2.25
C GLY A 82 -12.29 7.47 -1.79
N VAL A 83 -10.99 7.44 -1.50
CA VAL A 83 -10.26 8.63 -1.00
C VAL A 83 -9.60 9.46 -2.10
N ILE A 84 -9.50 8.90 -3.31
CA ILE A 84 -9.07 9.61 -4.52
C ILE A 84 -10.01 9.29 -5.67
N ALA A 85 -10.21 10.25 -6.56
CA ALA A 85 -10.97 10.04 -7.80
C ALA A 85 -10.21 9.10 -8.74
N PRO A 86 -10.92 8.26 -9.53
CA PRO A 86 -10.31 7.43 -10.57
C PRO A 86 -9.66 8.23 -11.70
#